data_AF-A0A847FAN6-F1
#
_entry.id   AF-A0A847FAN6-F1
#
_cell.length_a   1.000
_cell.length_b   1.000
_cell.length_c   1.000
_cell.angle_alpha   90.00
_cell.angle_beta   90.00
_cell.angle_gamma   90.00
#
_symmetry.space_group_name_H-M   'P 1'
#
loop_
_entity.id
_entity.type
_entity.pdbx_description
1 polymer ?
#
loop_
_entity_poly.entity_id
_entity_poly.type
_entity_poly.pdbx_seq_one_letter_code
_entity_poly.pdbx_strand_id
1 'polypeptide(L)'
;LGVVSRIDWSTLVFFATMFILMESVWASGVFQETLILANVDISQPPAVMGISVILSQLISNVPLVALYLPMLIEQGAGTASMMALAAGSTIAGNFTILGAASNVIIIQNAERRCGQTLGFWEFVRVGIPLTLSNILVYWLFISIH
;
A
#
# COMPACT_ATOMS: atom_id res chain seq x y z
N LEU A 1 -30.59 15.09 10.31
CA LEU A 1 -29.59 14.63 11.32
C LEU A 1 -29.27 13.13 11.24
N GLY A 2 -30.18 12.24 10.81
CA GLY A 2 -29.94 10.78 10.79
C GLY A 2 -28.89 10.24 9.80
N VAL A 3 -28.45 11.02 8.81
CA VAL A 3 -27.36 10.62 7.89
C VAL A 3 -25.99 10.76 8.55
N VAL A 4 -25.79 11.82 9.33
CA VAL A 4 -24.52 12.15 9.99
C VAL A 4 -24.17 11.13 11.09
N SER A 5 -25.19 10.55 11.74
CA SER A 5 -25.00 9.52 12.78
C SER A 5 -24.64 8.15 12.22
N ARG A 6 -24.75 7.93 10.90
CA ARG A 6 -24.37 6.67 10.23
C ARG A 6 -22.96 6.69 9.67
N ILE A 7 -22.27 7.83 9.77
CA ILE A 7 -20.89 7.98 9.31
C ILE A 7 -19.96 7.31 10.31
N ASP A 8 -19.00 6.54 9.79
CA ASP A 8 -17.92 5.96 10.59
C ASP A 8 -16.84 7.02 10.86
N TRP A 9 -17.11 7.85 11.87
CA TRP A 9 -16.22 8.92 12.30
C TRP A 9 -14.83 8.44 12.70
N SER A 10 -14.74 7.24 13.28
CA SER A 10 -13.45 6.65 13.68
C SER A 10 -12.56 6.41 12.47
N THR A 11 -13.12 5.84 11.40
CA THR A 11 -12.40 5.62 10.14
C THR A 11 -11.99 6.93 9.46
N LEU A 12 -12.85 7.95 9.47
CA LEU A 12 -12.51 9.27 8.92
C LEU A 12 -11.36 9.95 9.68
N VAL A 13 -11.43 9.94 11.01
CA VAL A 13 -10.36 10.50 11.86
C VAL A 13 -9.06 9.72 11.65
N PHE A 14 -9.11 8.40 11.52
CA PHE A 14 -7.95 7.57 11.20
C PHE A 14 -7.29 7.98 9.87
N PHE A 15 -8.07 8.17 8.80
CA PHE A 15 -7.49 8.61 7.52
C PHE A 15 -6.94 10.04 7.60
N ALA A 16 -7.63 10.95 8.28
CA ALA A 16 -7.15 12.32 8.46
C ALA A 16 -5.81 12.36 9.21
N THR A 17 -5.68 11.64 10.33
CA THR A 17 -4.43 11.58 11.09
C THR A 17 -3.33 10.85 10.33
N MET A 18 -3.67 9.81 9.58
CA MET A 18 -2.74 9.09 8.71
C MET A 18 -2.13 10.02 7.64
N PHE A 19 -2.93 10.85 6.96
CA PHE A 19 -2.40 11.80 5.98
C PHE A 19 -1.50 12.87 6.61
N ILE A 20 -1.87 13.40 7.78
CA ILE A 20 -1.02 14.34 8.52
C ILE A 20 0.32 13.69 8.93
N LEU A 21 0.28 12.42 9.37
CA LEU A 21 1.48 11.67 9.69
C LEU A 21 2.37 11.47 8.45
N MET A 22 1.77 11.13 7.30
CA MET A 22 2.53 10.94 6.06
C MET A 22 3.22 12.23 5.61
N GLU A 23 2.53 13.37 5.69
CA GLU A 23 3.14 14.68 5.43
C GLU A 23 4.29 14.97 6.40
N SER A 24 4.16 14.59 7.68
CA SER A 24 5.22 14.77 8.67
C SER A 24 6.44 13.89 8.37
N VAL A 25 6.21 12.64 7.94
CA VAL A 25 7.27 11.72 7.51
C VAL A 25 7.95 12.24 6.25
N TRP A 26 7.18 12.71 5.27
CA TRP A 26 7.71 13.33 4.05
C TRP A 26 8.61 14.52 4.37
N ALA A 27 8.13 15.45 5.20
CA ALA A 27 8.88 16.65 5.60
C ALA A 27 10.13 16.33 6.41
N SER A 28 10.18 15.18 7.09
CA SER A 28 11.36 14.74 7.85
C SER A 28 12.52 14.26 6.98
N GLY A 29 12.29 13.91 5.71
CA GLY A 29 13.32 13.39 4.81
C GLY A 29 13.70 11.92 5.00
N VAL A 30 13.25 11.27 6.09
CA VAL A 30 13.67 9.91 6.46
C VAL A 30 13.32 8.88 5.39
N PHE A 31 12.16 9.00 4.75
CA PHE A 31 11.74 8.06 3.70
C PHE A 31 12.65 8.17 2.47
N GLN A 32 13.04 9.39 2.11
CA GLN A 32 13.89 9.68 0.97
C GLN A 32 15.32 9.18 1.21
N GLU A 33 15.88 9.45 2.40
CA GLU A 33 17.21 9.00 2.79
C GLU A 33 17.34 7.47 2.76
N THR A 34 16.34 6.75 3.28
CA THR A 34 16.35 5.28 3.30
C THR A 34 16.30 4.68 1.90
N LEU A 35 15.56 5.28 0.96
CA LEU A 35 15.51 4.83 -0.43
C LEU A 35 16.82 5.13 -1.18
N ILE A 36 17.46 6.28 -0.93
CA ILE A 36 18.75 6.62 -1.54
C ILE A 36 19.84 5.64 -1.08
N LEU A 37 19.87 5.30 0.21
CA LEU A 37 20.82 4.33 0.77
C LEU A 37 20.66 2.92 0.18
N ALA A 38 19.47 2.57 -0.31
CA ALA A 38 19.23 1.29 -0.95
C ALA A 38 19.98 1.13 -2.30
N ASN A 39 20.48 2.22 -2.88
CA ASN A 39 21.24 2.24 -4.14
C ASN A 39 20.54 1.53 -5.31
N VAL A 40 19.20 1.51 -5.29
CA VAL A 40 18.33 1.02 -6.36
C VAL A 40 17.82 2.21 -7.15
N ASP A 41 17.76 2.09 -8.48
CA ASP A 41 17.07 3.08 -9.30
C ASP A 41 15.56 3.00 -9.05
N ILE A 42 15.12 3.79 -8.07
CA ILE A 42 13.75 3.89 -7.56
C ILE A 42 12.79 4.54 -8.56
N SER A 43 13.26 4.91 -9.75
CA SER A 43 12.42 5.47 -10.81
C SER A 43 11.97 4.41 -11.82
N GLN A 44 12.59 3.23 -11.86
CA GLN A 44 12.29 2.20 -12.86
C GLN A 44 11.03 1.39 -12.49
N PRO A 45 10.11 1.12 -13.44
CA PRO A 45 8.85 0.44 -13.14
C PRO A 45 9.00 -0.90 -12.39
N PRO A 46 9.95 -1.80 -12.73
CA PRO A 46 10.14 -3.04 -11.97
C PRO A 46 10.58 -2.81 -10.51
N ALA A 47 11.47 -1.84 -10.29
CA ALA A 47 11.93 -1.48 -8.94
C ALA A 47 10.79 -0.85 -8.13
N VAL A 48 10.05 0.08 -8.74
CA VAL A 48 8.87 0.71 -8.12
C VAL A 48 7.85 -0.34 -7.71
N MET A 49 7.52 -1.31 -8.58
CA MET A 49 6.57 -2.36 -8.24
C MET A 49 7.06 -3.24 -7.08
N GLY A 50 8.32 -3.67 -7.12
CA GLY A 50 8.91 -4.51 -6.06
C GLY A 50 8.94 -3.80 -4.70
N ILE A 51 9.44 -2.56 -4.69
CA ILE A 51 9.46 -1.71 -3.49
C ILE A 51 8.04 -1.51 -2.97
N SER A 52 7.08 -1.24 -3.87
CA SER A 52 5.69 -1.00 -3.49
C SER A 52 5.06 -2.23 -2.83
N VAL A 53 5.28 -3.42 -3.38
CA VAL A 53 4.75 -4.67 -2.81
C VAL A 53 5.31 -4.92 -1.40
N ILE A 54 6.61 -4.71 -1.22
CA ILE A 54 7.32 -5.00 0.03
C ILE A 54 7.00 -3.94 1.10
N LEU A 55 7.24 -2.66 0.81
CA LEU A 55 7.07 -1.59 1.79
C LEU A 55 5.60 -1.39 2.18
N SER A 56 4.65 -1.73 1.31
CA SER A 56 3.24 -1.66 1.67
C SER A 56 2.86 -2.63 2.79
N GLN A 57 3.63 -3.70 3.03
CA GLN A 57 3.37 -4.59 4.18
C GLN A 57 3.65 -3.90 5.53
N LEU A 58 4.47 -2.85 5.53
CA LEU A 58 4.87 -2.11 6.73
C LEU A 58 4.09 -0.81 6.88
N ILE A 59 3.93 -0.06 5.78
CA ILE A 59 3.35 1.29 5.79
C ILE A 59 1.86 1.26 5.38
N SER A 60 1.41 0.20 4.70
CA SER A 60 0.13 0.10 4.01
C SER A 60 0.02 0.87 2.70
N ASN A 61 -0.94 0.46 1.86
CA ASN A 61 -1.07 0.89 0.47
C ASN A 61 -1.18 2.42 0.33
N VAL A 62 -2.15 3.04 1.02
CA VAL A 62 -2.45 4.47 0.87
C VAL A 62 -1.31 5.35 1.40
N PRO A 63 -0.78 5.13 2.62
CA PRO A 63 0.43 5.80 3.11
C PRO A 63 1.63 5.72 2.18
N LEU A 64 1.90 4.54 1.63
CA LEU A 64 3.05 4.34 0.75
C LEU A 64 2.95 5.16 -0.53
N VAL A 65 1.76 5.21 -1.15
CA VAL A 65 1.55 6.04 -2.35
C VAL A 65 1.74 7.51 -2.02
N ALA A 66 1.25 7.98 -0.86
CA ALA A 66 1.42 9.37 -0.44
C ALA A 66 2.91 9.77 -0.27
N LEU A 67 3.76 8.84 0.18
CA LEU A 67 5.20 9.07 0.33
C LEU A 67 5.98 8.90 -0.99
N TYR A 68 5.63 7.89 -1.79
CA TYR A 68 6.45 7.50 -2.95
C TYR A 68 6.09 8.27 -4.23
N LEU A 69 4.83 8.65 -4.41
CA LEU A 69 4.38 9.39 -5.60
C LEU A 69 5.11 10.73 -5.78
N PRO A 70 5.28 11.58 -4.76
CA PRO A 70 6.04 12.82 -4.90
C PRO A 70 7.48 12.59 -5.37
N MET A 71 8.16 11.55 -4.85
CA MET A 71 9.53 11.21 -5.29
C MET A 71 9.61 10.82 -6.76
N LEU A 72 8.61 10.08 -7.26
CA LEU A 72 8.56 9.71 -8.67
C LEU A 72 8.34 10.93 -9.56
N ILE A 73 7.51 11.88 -9.12
CA ILE A 73 7.27 13.13 -9.83
C ILE A 73 8.55 13.98 -9.86
N GLU A 74 9.25 14.14 -8.73
CA GLU A 74 10.49 14.91 -8.62
C GLU A 74 11.61 14.35 -9.50
N GLN A 75 11.68 13.03 -9.66
CA GLN A 75 12.64 12.36 -10.54
C GLN A 75 12.21 12.33 -12.01
N GLY A 76 11.05 12.90 -12.36
CA GLY A 76 10.53 12.88 -13.73
C GLY A 76 10.18 11.47 -14.22
N ALA A 77 9.80 10.56 -13.32
CA ALA A 77 9.45 9.21 -13.68
C ALA A 77 8.23 9.18 -14.63
N GLY A 78 8.27 8.28 -15.60
CA GLY A 78 7.21 8.15 -16.61
C GLY A 78 5.93 7.52 -16.08
N THR A 79 4.88 7.53 -16.92
CA THR A 79 3.58 6.92 -16.62
C THR A 79 3.71 5.44 -16.23
N ALA A 80 4.64 4.69 -16.83
CA ALA A 80 4.89 3.29 -16.50
C ALA A 80 5.26 3.09 -15.02
N SER A 81 6.08 3.97 -14.44
CA SER A 81 6.47 3.91 -13.04
C SER A 81 5.32 4.30 -12.11
N MET A 82 4.51 5.28 -12.51
CA MET A 82 3.28 5.63 -11.77
C MET A 82 2.25 4.49 -11.78
N MET A 83 2.10 3.79 -12.92
CA MET A 83 1.27 2.59 -13.02
C MET A 83 1.84 1.45 -12.18
N ALA A 84 3.17 1.27 -12.17
CA ALA A 84 3.83 0.27 -11.33
C ALA A 84 3.61 0.54 -9.83
N LEU A 85 3.66 1.80 -9.40
CA LEU A 85 3.33 2.21 -8.04
C LEU A 85 1.88 1.86 -7.72
N ALA A 86 0.93 2.28 -8.56
CA ALA A 86 -0.49 2.04 -8.34
C ALA A 86 -0.84 0.54 -8.31
N ALA A 87 -0.29 -0.24 -9.25
CA ALA A 87 -0.49 -1.69 -9.30
C ALA A 87 0.15 -2.36 -8.09
N GLY A 88 1.45 -2.10 -7.86
CA GLY A 88 2.23 -2.69 -6.77
C GLY A 88 1.63 -2.40 -5.41
N SER A 89 1.31 -1.14 -5.10
CA SER A 89 0.70 -0.77 -3.83
C SER A 89 -0.67 -1.42 -3.65
N THR A 90 -1.49 -1.54 -4.69
CA THR A 90 -2.83 -2.12 -4.58
C THR A 90 -2.78 -3.64 -4.32
N ILE A 91 -2.01 -4.37 -5.12
CA ILE A 91 -1.93 -5.84 -5.01
C ILE A 91 -1.19 -6.28 -3.75
N ALA A 92 -0.32 -5.42 -3.20
CA ALA A 92 0.34 -5.67 -1.92
C ALA A 92 -0.65 -5.92 -0.78
N GLY A 93 -1.85 -5.31 -0.86
CA GLY A 93 -2.93 -5.55 0.11
C GLY A 93 -3.41 -7.00 0.15
N ASN A 94 -3.15 -7.78 -0.90
CA ASN A 94 -3.49 -9.21 -0.93
C ASN A 94 -2.39 -10.08 -0.34
N PHE A 95 -1.18 -9.57 -0.11
CA PHE A 95 -0.02 -10.39 0.26
C PHE A 95 -0.09 -10.87 1.70
N THR A 96 -0.32 -9.93 2.62
CA THR A 96 -0.53 -10.21 4.05
C THR A 96 -1.69 -9.38 4.61
N ILE A 97 -2.17 -9.74 5.80
CA ILE A 97 -3.20 -8.96 6.50
C ILE A 97 -2.74 -7.51 6.72
N LEU A 98 -1.44 -7.28 6.92
CA LEU A 98 -0.89 -5.95 7.22
C LEU A 98 -0.75 -5.06 5.99
N GLY A 99 -0.78 -5.63 4.77
CA GLY A 99 -0.63 -4.88 3.53
C GLY A 99 -1.68 -3.78 3.36
N ALA A 100 -2.91 -4.03 3.81
CA ALA A 100 -3.99 -3.04 3.74
C ALA A 100 -4.64 -2.83 5.11
N ALA A 101 -4.76 -1.56 5.51
CA ALA A 101 -5.53 -1.19 6.71
C ALA A 101 -6.97 -1.74 6.67
N SER A 102 -7.58 -1.83 5.48
CA SER A 102 -8.92 -2.41 5.29
C SER A 102 -9.01 -3.87 5.73
N ASN A 103 -7.97 -4.67 5.53
CA ASN A 103 -7.97 -6.09 5.95
C ASN A 103 -8.06 -6.19 7.47
N VAL A 104 -7.25 -5.41 8.18
CA VAL A 104 -7.27 -5.35 9.65
C VAL A 104 -8.63 -4.91 10.16
N ILE A 105 -9.21 -3.87 9.56
CA ILE A 105 -10.54 -3.35 9.93
C ILE A 105 -11.62 -4.43 9.75
N ILE A 106 -11.61 -5.13 8.61
CA ILE A 106 -12.60 -6.17 8.30
C ILE A 106 -12.46 -7.35 9.25
N ILE A 107 -11.24 -7.83 9.51
CA ILE A 107 -10.99 -8.97 10.39
C ILE A 107 -11.41 -8.64 11.83
N GLN A 108 -11.02 -7.47 12.35
CA GLN A 108 -11.44 -7.01 13.68
C GLN A 108 -12.96 -6.88 13.79
N ASN A 109 -13.62 -6.37 12.75
CA ASN A 109 -15.07 -6.22 12.74
C ASN A 109 -15.78 -7.58 12.64
N ALA A 110 -15.25 -8.53 11.87
CA ALA A 110 -15.76 -9.90 11.79
C ALA A 110 -15.65 -10.62 13.14
N GLU A 111 -14.51 -10.48 13.82
CA GLU A 111 -14.27 -11.06 15.14
C GLU A 111 -15.26 -10.49 16.17
N ARG A 112 -15.44 -9.17 16.20
CA ARG A 112 -16.34 -8.50 17.15
C ARG A 112 -17.83 -8.80 16.91
N ARG A 113 -18.26 -8.92 15.65
CA ARG A 113 -19.70 -9.04 15.31
C ARG A 113 -20.17 -10.47 15.11
N CYS A 114 -19.34 -11.30 14.50
CA CYS A 114 -19.72 -12.64 14.06
C CYS A 114 -19.01 -13.75 14.87
N GLY A 115 -18.03 -13.40 15.72
CA GLY A 115 -17.20 -14.37 16.44
C GLY A 115 -16.31 -15.21 15.54
N GLN A 116 -16.16 -14.83 14.27
CA GLN A 116 -15.26 -15.47 13.30
C GLN A 116 -14.10 -14.54 13.00
N THR A 117 -12.90 -15.09 12.96
CA THR A 117 -11.68 -14.36 12.61
C THR A 117 -10.92 -15.14 11.55
N LEU A 118 -10.07 -14.44 10.81
CA LEU A 118 -9.21 -15.05 9.81
C LEU A 118 -7.77 -15.00 10.32
N GLY A 119 -7.13 -16.16 10.42
CA GLY A 119 -5.76 -16.25 10.91
C GLY A 119 -4.75 -15.66 9.92
N PHE A 120 -3.62 -15.15 10.43
CA PHE A 120 -2.52 -14.63 9.61
C PHE A 120 -2.07 -15.63 8.54
N TRP A 121 -1.80 -16.87 8.95
CA TRP A 121 -1.34 -17.93 8.04
C TRP A 121 -2.40 -18.37 7.04
N GLU A 122 -3.68 -18.29 7.40
CA GLU A 122 -4.79 -18.62 6.51
C GLU A 122 -4.91 -17.59 5.39
N PHE A 123 -4.84 -16.30 5.74
CA PHE A 123 -4.80 -15.22 4.77
C PHE A 123 -3.59 -15.34 3.85
N VAL A 124 -2.39 -15.48 4.42
CA VAL A 124 -1.12 -15.51 3.68
C VAL A 124 -1.05 -16.71 2.72
N ARG A 125 -1.61 -17.87 3.09
CA ARG A 125 -1.62 -19.07 2.23
C ARG A 125 -2.33 -18.83 0.90
N VAL A 126 -3.39 -18.01 0.89
CA VAL A 126 -4.12 -17.64 -0.33
C VAL A 126 -3.54 -16.35 -0.94
N GLY A 127 -3.11 -15.43 -0.07
CA GLY A 127 -2.62 -14.11 -0.44
C GLY A 127 -1.32 -14.12 -1.23
N ILE A 128 -0.34 -14.92 -0.81
CA ILE A 128 0.95 -15.05 -1.51
C ILE A 128 0.76 -15.50 -2.97
N PRO A 129 0.14 -16.65 -3.28
CA PRO A 129 0.02 -17.11 -4.66
C PRO A 129 -0.77 -16.12 -5.51
N LEU A 130 -1.86 -15.55 -4.98
CA LEU A 130 -2.65 -14.55 -5.69
C LEU A 130 -1.85 -13.28 -6.00
N THR A 131 -1.06 -12.80 -5.04
CA THR A 131 -0.21 -11.62 -5.24
C THR A 131 0.87 -11.88 -6.26
N LEU A 132 1.55 -13.04 -6.20
CA LEU A 132 2.57 -13.42 -7.18
C LEU A 132 2.01 -13.53 -8.60
N SER A 133 0.83 -14.14 -8.75
CA SER A 133 0.15 -14.20 -10.05
C SER A 133 -0.17 -12.80 -10.58
N ASN A 134 -0.66 -11.89 -9.73
CA ASN A 134 -0.92 -10.51 -10.13
C ASN A 134 0.36 -9.75 -10.50
N ILE A 135 1.44 -9.89 -9.71
CA ILE A 135 2.75 -9.29 -10.02
C ILE A 135 3.20 -9.71 -11.41
N LEU A 136 3.10 -11.00 -11.74
CA LEU A 136 3.49 -11.50 -13.06
C LEU A 136 2.66 -10.84 -14.18
N VAL A 137 1.34 -10.76 -14.02
CA VAL A 137 0.45 -10.16 -15.02
C VAL A 137 0.75 -8.67 -15.22
N TYR A 138 0.87 -7.90 -14.13
CA TYR A 138 1.16 -6.47 -14.21
C TYR A 138 2.58 -6.20 -14.72
N TRP A 139 3.55 -7.01 -14.32
CA TRP A 139 4.92 -6.91 -14.81
C TRP A 139 4.98 -7.11 -16.32
N LEU A 140 4.33 -8.16 -16.83
CA LEU A 140 4.24 -8.39 -18.27
C LEU A 140 3.55 -7.23 -18.99
N PHE A 141 2.41 -6.76 -18.47
CA PHE A 141 1.68 -5.64 -19.06
C PHE A 141 2.53 -4.36 -19.17
N ILE A 142 3.22 -3.99 -18.10
CA ILE A 142 4.08 -2.80 -18.04
C ILE A 142 5.36 -3.01 -18.86
N SER A 143 5.88 -4.22 -19.00
CA SER A 143 7.08 -4.46 -19.81
C SER A 143 6.84 -4.32 -21.32
N ILE A 144 5.58 -4.47 -21.76
CA ILE A 144 5.18 -4.42 -23.17
C ILE A 144 4.85 -2.98 -23.62
N HIS A 145 4.53 -2.08 -22.69
CA HIS A 145 4.09 -0.70 -22.95
C HIS A 145 5.08 0.32 -22.38
#